data_AF-A0A8S3CJ70-F1
#
_entry.id   AF-A0A8S3CJ70-F1
#
_cell.length_a   1.000
_cell.length_b   1.000
_cell.length_c   1.000
_cell.angle_alpha   90.00
_cell.angle_beta   90.00
_cell.angle_gamma   90.00
#
_symmetry.space_group_name_H-M   'P 1'
#
loop_
_entity.id
_entity.type
_entity.pdbx_description
1 polymer ?
#
loop_
_entity_poly.entity_id
_entity_poly.type
_entity_poly.pdbx_seq_one_letter_code
_entity_poly.pdbx_strand_id
1 'polypeptide(L)'
;IITPDHVSIDFRTKNENKPLPIIEAEYRVVDKSLLIPIILEYENKDFNYFALAEATIVTILSHFIVDQQLQFTSENYFSVFDFIGRCMAEDCQIDQIYRSEKQTETHVRVLRSAQNVNICREVIVTKSKDETRSQYFNSIATLKQIDLWTQIIGINVIEHPIQNYIYWHTEKQNIIDDNQTISSTLGQAESVIIDVISRENFIDVILSYDKMNTAICILKSSPVRNLLNVPTYAKQLGLEKLPENSSLVLILNEKEKKILNNLDMENSISYFALKTSQTIHFEISILIEITRYDNETETTQIPISHRNITIKRLLEMIKINDSHTYLASNETKIILSELTSLSDINETKFVLVKEHQTCLLSIKQPSDALVAIDDNTVNNQRYIINAVVDDVYKQNKTIGQSQYLLYDNDIVPSRETLLSLLLDIKTSSIEFNLSYEKLPVNVTVTSDEHNSSIEFQCQPSMSTGRIYQIVCRLWKLKSQLFSLTLDDDAKVDDDYELKDIDESINDFKFKLISIADVKCTITYQNDVIILSTTDDTVLSTIMKEVLEKFLIPIDDIDLYEFHFMDDSDEPIHIALDDTIIDIRSLLLNGLNIIPMQLYKKPDVII
;
A
#
# COMPACT_ATOMS: atom_id res chain seq x y z
N ILE A 1 43.44 44.38 -65.62
CA ILE A 1 44.30 43.18 -65.63
C ILE A 1 43.65 42.14 -64.72
N ILE A 2 43.37 40.93 -65.21
CA ILE A 2 42.85 39.84 -64.39
C ILE A 2 43.94 38.78 -64.27
N THR A 3 44.28 38.43 -63.04
CA THR A 3 45.11 37.27 -62.68
C THR A 3 44.32 36.40 -61.70
N PRO A 4 44.69 35.12 -61.50
CA PRO A 4 43.96 34.18 -60.64
C PRO A 4 43.72 34.69 -59.21
N ASP A 5 44.61 35.56 -58.72
CA ASP A 5 44.57 36.03 -57.34
C ASP A 5 44.10 37.49 -57.23
N HIS A 6 43.96 38.23 -58.34
CA HIS A 6 43.59 39.65 -58.35
C HIS A 6 42.84 40.05 -59.63
N VAL A 7 41.69 40.73 -59.46
CA VAL A 7 41.06 41.54 -60.51
C VAL A 7 41.51 43.00 -60.30
N SER A 8 42.46 43.48 -61.11
CA SER A 8 42.79 44.91 -61.15
C SER A 8 41.97 45.60 -62.23
N ILE A 9 40.95 46.34 -61.83
CA ILE A 9 40.24 47.25 -62.72
C ILE A 9 40.83 48.64 -62.52
N ASP A 10 41.59 49.12 -63.51
CA ASP A 10 42.17 50.46 -63.50
C ASP A 10 41.12 51.47 -63.99
N PHE A 11 40.65 52.34 -63.08
CA PHE A 11 39.62 53.33 -63.37
C PHE A 11 40.17 54.76 -63.56
N ARG A 12 41.49 54.93 -63.67
CA ARG A 12 42.10 56.25 -63.81
C ARG A 12 42.29 56.58 -65.30
N THR A 13 41.75 57.71 -65.75
CA THR A 13 42.39 58.43 -66.86
C THR A 13 43.45 59.35 -66.29
N LYS A 14 44.51 59.62 -67.07
CA LYS A 14 45.80 60.19 -66.64
C LYS A 14 45.77 61.50 -65.81
N ASN A 15 44.62 62.10 -65.48
CA ASN A 15 44.59 63.38 -64.79
C ASN A 15 43.59 63.61 -63.65
N GLU A 16 42.65 62.73 -63.28
CA GLU A 16 41.78 63.00 -62.12
C GLU A 16 41.40 61.75 -61.29
N ASN A 17 41.41 61.89 -59.97
CA ASN A 17 41.10 60.87 -58.96
C ASN A 17 39.59 60.57 -58.80
N LYS A 18 38.79 60.62 -59.87
CA LYS A 18 37.35 60.27 -59.79
C LYS A 18 36.99 59.19 -60.82
N PRO A 19 36.24 58.14 -60.42
CA PRO A 19 35.75 57.12 -61.35
C PRO A 19 34.73 57.70 -62.34
N LEU A 20 34.60 57.08 -63.52
CA LEU A 20 33.66 57.49 -64.56
C LEU A 20 32.18 57.38 -64.10
N PRO A 21 31.28 58.32 -64.50
CA PRO A 21 29.88 58.34 -64.06
C PRO A 21 29.04 57.11 -64.44
N ILE A 22 29.47 56.33 -65.44
CA ILE A 22 28.76 55.14 -65.92
C ILE A 22 28.78 54.00 -64.89
N ILE A 23 29.74 54.01 -63.94
CA ILE A 23 29.89 52.97 -62.92
C ILE A 23 29.06 53.29 -61.66
N GLU A 24 28.79 54.56 -61.37
CA GLU A 24 27.96 54.96 -60.20
C GLU A 24 26.49 54.51 -60.30
N ALA A 25 26.03 54.16 -61.51
CA ALA A 25 24.67 53.64 -61.72
C ALA A 25 24.53 52.13 -61.42
N GLU A 26 25.62 51.36 -61.49
CA GLU A 26 25.58 49.88 -61.36
C GLU A 26 26.44 49.34 -60.20
N TYR A 27 27.46 50.07 -59.75
CA TYR A 27 28.40 49.61 -58.72
C TYR A 27 28.66 50.70 -57.67
N ARG A 28 28.48 50.35 -56.40
CA ARG A 28 28.84 51.22 -55.26
C ARG A 28 30.25 50.87 -54.79
N VAL A 29 31.17 51.84 -54.86
CA VAL A 29 32.48 51.72 -54.19
C VAL A 29 32.26 51.95 -52.70
N VAL A 30 32.64 50.98 -51.87
CA VAL A 30 32.48 51.02 -50.42
C VAL A 30 33.86 51.00 -49.77
N ASP A 31 34.07 51.83 -48.75
CA ASP A 31 35.29 51.79 -47.95
C ASP A 31 35.36 50.46 -47.18
N LYS A 32 36.52 49.79 -47.25
CA LYS A 32 36.76 48.53 -46.55
C LYS A 32 36.55 48.65 -45.04
N SER A 33 36.74 49.83 -44.45
CA SER A 33 36.48 50.06 -43.02
C SER A 33 35.01 49.98 -42.62
N LEU A 34 34.09 50.02 -43.59
CA LEU A 34 32.64 49.90 -43.37
C LEU A 34 32.15 48.46 -43.52
N LEU A 35 33.04 47.53 -43.85
CA LEU A 35 32.72 46.12 -44.04
C LEU A 35 32.98 45.34 -42.74
N ILE A 36 32.02 44.49 -42.39
CA ILE A 36 32.09 43.56 -41.27
C ILE A 36 32.51 42.19 -41.82
N PRO A 37 33.59 41.57 -41.31
CA PRO A 37 33.95 40.21 -41.68
C PRO A 37 32.96 39.21 -41.09
N ILE A 38 32.48 38.29 -41.91
CA ILE A 38 31.53 37.24 -41.55
C ILE A 38 32.13 35.88 -41.91
N ILE A 39 32.15 34.97 -40.96
CA ILE A 39 32.56 33.59 -41.15
C ILE A 39 31.29 32.74 -41.15
N LEU A 40 30.99 32.14 -42.29
CA LEU A 40 29.85 31.24 -42.48
C LEU A 40 30.35 29.79 -42.45
N GLU A 41 29.97 29.04 -41.42
CA GLU A 41 30.28 27.63 -41.27
C GLU A 41 29.19 26.76 -41.93
N TYR A 42 29.55 25.92 -42.89
CA TYR A 42 28.65 24.96 -43.54
C TYR A 42 29.36 23.63 -43.77
N GLU A 43 28.74 22.50 -43.36
CA GLU A 43 29.31 21.15 -43.47
C GLU A 43 30.77 21.04 -42.93
N ASN A 44 31.03 21.69 -41.79
CA ASN A 44 32.35 21.79 -41.15
C ASN A 44 33.43 22.50 -42.00
N LYS A 45 33.02 23.42 -42.88
CA LYS A 45 33.92 24.30 -43.63
C LYS A 45 33.53 25.75 -43.41
N ASP A 46 34.55 26.60 -43.32
CA ASP A 46 34.38 28.03 -43.11
C ASP A 46 34.48 28.81 -44.42
N PHE A 47 33.53 29.71 -44.63
CA PHE A 47 33.42 30.57 -45.79
C PHE A 47 33.47 32.02 -45.34
N ASN A 48 34.44 32.77 -45.86
CA ASN A 48 34.70 34.15 -45.43
C ASN A 48 33.99 35.13 -46.36
N TYR A 49 33.13 35.96 -45.77
CA TYR A 49 32.39 37.02 -46.44
C TYR A 49 32.69 38.38 -45.81
N PHE A 50 32.44 39.44 -46.58
CA PHE A 50 32.39 40.81 -46.07
C PHE A 50 31.03 41.39 -46.39
N ALA A 51 30.35 41.95 -45.40
CA ALA A 51 29.06 42.60 -45.61
C ALA A 51 29.03 44.01 -45.01
N LEU A 52 28.14 44.84 -45.56
CA LEU A 52 27.77 46.11 -44.93
C LEU A 52 26.96 45.83 -43.66
N ALA A 53 27.05 46.75 -42.70
CA ALA A 53 26.26 46.76 -41.47
C ALA A 53 24.75 46.52 -41.71
N GLU A 54 24.21 47.12 -42.77
CA GLU A 54 22.79 47.08 -43.12
C GLU A 54 22.36 45.80 -43.86
N ALA A 55 23.32 44.97 -44.29
CA ALA A 55 23.03 43.74 -45.01
C ALA A 55 22.25 42.77 -44.12
N THR A 56 21.35 42.01 -44.71
CA THR A 56 20.54 41.02 -43.99
C THR A 56 21.12 39.60 -44.14
N ILE A 57 20.77 38.71 -43.21
CA ILE A 57 21.14 37.28 -43.28
C ILE A 57 20.70 36.64 -44.59
N VAL A 58 19.49 36.93 -45.07
CA VAL A 58 19.01 36.39 -46.36
C VAL A 58 19.91 36.81 -47.53
N THR A 59 20.47 38.02 -47.49
CA THR A 59 21.37 38.52 -48.53
C THR A 59 22.68 37.73 -48.54
N ILE A 60 23.25 37.47 -47.37
CA ILE A 60 24.50 36.70 -47.22
C ILE A 60 24.28 35.24 -47.60
N LEU A 61 23.17 34.65 -47.14
CA LEU A 61 22.82 33.28 -47.47
C LEU A 61 22.59 33.11 -48.98
N SER A 62 21.95 34.07 -49.63
CA SER A 62 21.76 34.07 -51.08
C SER A 62 23.09 34.09 -51.83
N HIS A 63 24.03 34.95 -51.42
CA HIS A 63 25.38 34.97 -52.00
C HIS A 63 26.13 33.66 -51.76
N PHE A 64 26.09 33.13 -50.53
CA PHE A 64 26.72 31.86 -50.19
C PHE A 64 26.21 30.71 -51.08
N ILE A 65 24.90 30.62 -51.27
CA ILE A 65 24.29 29.58 -52.10
C ILE A 65 24.75 29.70 -53.56
N VAL A 66 24.82 30.91 -54.11
CA VAL A 66 25.30 31.15 -55.47
C VAL A 66 26.78 30.79 -55.61
N ASP A 67 27.62 31.24 -54.69
CA ASP A 67 29.08 31.02 -54.72
C ASP A 67 29.43 29.54 -54.61
N GLN A 68 28.72 28.81 -53.76
CA GLN A 68 28.92 27.37 -53.54
C GLN A 68 28.16 26.50 -54.54
N GLN A 69 27.47 27.09 -55.52
CA GLN A 69 26.66 26.39 -56.52
C GLN A 69 25.68 25.38 -55.90
N LEU A 70 25.10 25.72 -54.74
CA LEU A 70 24.18 24.83 -54.04
C LEU A 70 22.86 24.76 -54.82
N GLN A 71 22.43 23.55 -55.19
CA GLN A 71 21.21 23.34 -55.94
C GLN A 71 19.96 23.59 -55.07
N PHE A 72 19.11 24.52 -55.49
CA PHE A 72 17.77 24.68 -54.92
C PHE A 72 16.85 23.60 -55.48
N THR A 73 16.40 22.71 -54.60
CA THR A 73 15.19 21.92 -54.82
C THR A 73 14.13 22.45 -53.86
N SER A 74 12.85 22.23 -54.15
CA SER A 74 11.71 22.56 -53.26
C SER A 74 11.74 21.80 -51.92
N GLU A 75 12.79 21.03 -51.66
CA GLU A 75 12.99 20.17 -50.49
C GLU A 75 14.18 20.65 -49.62
N ASN A 76 14.95 21.66 -50.05
CA ASN A 76 16.10 22.15 -49.29
C ASN A 76 15.75 23.41 -48.49
N TYR A 77 15.74 23.28 -47.16
CA TYR A 77 15.60 24.41 -46.24
C TYR A 77 16.95 24.71 -45.60
N PHE A 78 17.30 26.00 -45.52
CA PHE A 78 18.50 26.48 -44.86
C PHE A 78 18.12 27.29 -43.62
N SER A 79 18.72 26.97 -42.49
CA SER A 79 18.60 27.75 -41.26
C SER A 79 19.96 28.28 -40.87
N VAL A 80 20.01 29.56 -40.52
CA VAL A 80 21.24 30.25 -40.12
C VAL A 80 21.21 30.45 -38.62
N PHE A 81 22.26 30.00 -37.95
CA PHE A 81 22.47 30.14 -36.53
C PHE A 81 23.66 31.08 -36.30
N ASP A 82 23.62 31.88 -35.25
CA ASP A 82 24.82 32.58 -34.80
C ASP A 82 25.84 31.59 -34.18
N PHE A 83 27.03 32.07 -33.83
CA PHE A 83 28.10 31.27 -33.21
C PHE A 83 27.69 30.61 -31.89
N ILE A 84 26.65 31.12 -31.25
CA ILE A 84 26.11 30.58 -30.01
C ILE A 84 24.98 29.58 -30.24
N GLY A 85 24.37 29.49 -31.42
CA GLY A 85 23.38 28.45 -31.77
C GLY A 85 21.91 28.91 -31.79
N ARG A 86 21.64 30.22 -31.80
CA ARG A 86 20.31 30.81 -31.94
C ARG A 86 19.94 30.96 -33.41
N CYS A 87 18.71 30.57 -33.78
CA CYS A 87 18.24 30.75 -35.14
C CYS A 87 18.03 32.24 -35.44
N MET A 88 18.64 32.72 -36.53
CA MET A 88 18.53 34.10 -36.97
C MET A 88 17.37 34.26 -37.94
N ALA A 89 16.63 35.37 -37.80
CA ALA A 89 15.59 35.74 -38.75
C ALA A 89 16.22 36.18 -40.08
N GLU A 90 15.53 35.92 -41.19
CA GLU A 90 16.01 36.22 -42.55
C GLU A 90 16.31 37.72 -42.75
N ASP A 91 15.54 38.59 -42.11
CA ASP A 91 15.62 40.04 -42.15
C ASP A 91 16.57 40.64 -41.09
N CYS A 92 17.20 39.81 -40.25
CA CYS A 92 18.16 40.27 -39.26
C CYS A 92 19.37 40.93 -39.93
N GLN A 93 19.69 42.16 -39.51
CA GLN A 93 20.81 42.94 -40.03
C GLN A 93 22.13 42.53 -39.38
N ILE A 94 23.23 42.59 -40.14
CA ILE A 94 24.55 42.20 -39.65
C ILE A 94 25.03 43.05 -38.49
N ASP A 95 24.70 44.33 -38.45
CA ASP A 95 25.10 45.19 -37.33
C ASP A 95 24.44 44.79 -36.00
N GLN A 96 23.26 44.18 -36.03
CA GLN A 96 22.56 43.67 -34.84
C GLN A 96 23.29 42.47 -34.24
N ILE A 97 23.90 41.65 -35.09
CA ILE A 97 24.71 40.48 -34.71
C ILE A 97 26.10 40.96 -34.25
N TYR A 98 26.74 41.81 -35.04
CA TYR A 98 28.08 42.32 -34.75
C TYR A 98 28.16 43.11 -33.44
N ARG A 99 27.13 43.91 -33.11
CA ARG A 99 27.11 44.73 -31.87
C ARG A 99 26.83 43.92 -30.61
N SER A 100 26.06 42.82 -30.70
CA SER A 100 25.80 41.96 -29.54
C SER A 100 27.04 41.16 -29.13
N GLU A 101 27.95 40.90 -30.07
CA GLU A 101 29.08 40.00 -29.89
C GLU A 101 30.36 40.67 -29.40
N LYS A 102 30.52 41.99 -29.53
CA LYS A 102 31.78 42.73 -29.23
C LYS A 102 33.02 42.08 -29.88
N GLN A 103 32.86 41.40 -31.00
CA GLN A 103 33.93 40.67 -31.69
C GLN A 103 34.47 41.47 -32.88
N THR A 104 35.66 41.07 -33.36
CA THR A 104 36.27 41.60 -34.58
C THR A 104 35.67 41.01 -35.86
N GLU A 105 34.88 39.95 -35.73
CA GLU A 105 34.26 39.17 -36.81
C GLU A 105 32.95 38.54 -36.31
N THR A 106 32.02 38.27 -37.22
CA THR A 106 30.72 37.65 -36.93
C THR A 106 30.72 36.22 -37.44
N HIS A 107 30.48 35.26 -36.56
CA HIS A 107 30.47 33.82 -36.90
C HIS A 107 29.03 33.32 -36.98
N VAL A 108 28.68 32.65 -38.08
CA VAL A 108 27.33 32.12 -38.33
C VAL A 108 27.43 30.71 -38.90
N ARG A 109 26.55 29.80 -38.46
CA ARG A 109 26.49 28.42 -38.93
C ARG A 109 25.25 28.21 -39.77
N VAL A 110 25.40 27.61 -40.94
CA VAL A 110 24.29 27.26 -41.84
C VAL A 110 24.05 25.76 -41.78
N LEU A 111 22.80 25.37 -41.54
CA LEU A 111 22.36 23.98 -41.61
C LEU A 111 21.38 23.80 -42.76
N ARG A 112 21.56 22.70 -43.51
CA ARG A 112 20.66 22.28 -44.59
C ARG A 112 19.79 21.11 -44.11
N SER A 113 18.50 21.15 -44.42
CA SER A 113 17.57 20.03 -44.20
C SER A 113 16.83 19.66 -45.48
N ALA A 114 16.59 18.35 -45.66
CA ALA A 114 15.89 17.76 -46.81
C ALA A 114 14.35 17.72 -46.67
N GLN A 115 13.83 18.10 -45.50
CA GLN A 115 12.39 18.27 -45.22
C GLN A 115 12.21 19.45 -44.26
N ASN A 116 10.98 19.94 -44.08
CA ASN A 116 10.64 20.85 -42.98
C ASN A 116 10.67 20.09 -41.63
N VAL A 117 11.82 19.51 -41.31
CA VAL A 117 12.13 18.90 -40.01
C VAL A 117 12.41 20.06 -39.06
N ASN A 118 11.93 19.97 -37.81
CA ASN A 118 12.25 20.95 -36.78
C ASN A 118 13.76 20.93 -36.46
N ILE A 119 14.54 21.68 -37.24
CA ILE A 119 15.95 22.01 -36.95
C ILE A 119 16.02 22.90 -35.70
N CYS A 120 14.93 23.63 -35.44
CA CYS A 120 14.77 24.53 -34.31
C CYS A 120 13.72 24.02 -33.31
N ARG A 121 13.93 24.32 -32.03
CA ARG A 121 12.95 24.19 -30.94
C ARG A 121 12.46 25.57 -30.53
N GLU A 122 11.14 25.73 -30.42
CA GLU A 122 10.51 26.93 -29.87
C GLU A 122 10.54 26.86 -28.34
N VAL A 123 11.08 27.90 -27.72
CA VAL A 123 11.01 28.17 -26.28
C VAL A 123 10.17 29.42 -26.08
N ILE A 124 9.09 29.28 -25.32
CA ILE A 124 8.21 30.39 -24.97
C ILE A 124 8.66 30.92 -23.62
N VAL A 125 9.12 32.17 -23.58
CA VAL A 125 9.46 32.87 -22.35
C VAL A 125 8.30 33.79 -22.00
N THR A 126 7.65 33.52 -20.88
CA THR A 126 6.58 34.35 -20.31
C THR A 126 7.16 35.26 -19.24
N LYS A 127 7.07 36.59 -19.44
CA LYS A 127 7.32 37.54 -18.36
C LYS A 127 6.08 37.61 -17.48
N SER A 128 6.25 37.85 -16.17
CA SER A 128 5.20 37.74 -15.15
C SER A 128 3.99 38.69 -15.28
N LYS A 129 3.85 39.43 -16.39
CA LYS A 129 2.66 40.21 -16.80
C LYS A 129 2.64 40.32 -18.33
N ASP A 130 1.84 39.47 -18.99
CA ASP A 130 1.30 39.57 -20.36
C ASP A 130 2.23 39.66 -21.60
N GLU A 131 3.56 39.68 -21.47
CA GLU A 131 4.45 39.53 -22.63
C GLU A 131 4.93 38.08 -22.80
N THR A 132 4.42 37.41 -23.83
CA THR A 132 4.94 36.15 -24.37
C THR A 132 5.95 36.46 -25.48
N ARG A 133 7.15 35.89 -25.39
CA ARG A 133 8.12 35.93 -26.49
C ARG A 133 8.54 34.50 -26.83
N SER A 134 8.37 34.15 -28.10
CA SER A 134 8.86 32.88 -28.65
C SER A 134 10.27 33.07 -29.23
N GLN A 135 11.19 32.18 -28.87
CA GLN A 135 12.53 32.11 -29.46
C GLN A 135 12.83 30.71 -29.98
N TYR A 136 13.62 30.64 -31.06
CA TYR A 136 13.95 29.40 -31.74
C TYR A 136 15.44 29.09 -31.59
N PHE A 137 15.74 27.89 -31.08
CA PHE A 137 17.10 27.43 -30.80
C PHE A 137 17.43 26.13 -31.51
N ASN A 138 18.71 25.87 -31.75
CA ASN A 138 19.14 24.57 -32.28
C ASN A 138 18.61 23.41 -31.42
N SER A 139 18.08 22.36 -32.06
CA SER A 139 17.49 21.18 -31.40
C SER A 139 18.39 20.44 -30.40
N ILE A 140 19.72 20.65 -30.45
CA ILE A 140 20.72 20.08 -29.53
C ILE A 140 21.14 21.03 -28.40
N ALA A 141 20.48 22.17 -28.24
CA ALA A 141 20.78 23.14 -27.19
C ALA A 141 20.58 22.56 -25.78
N THR A 142 21.52 22.84 -24.89
CA THR A 142 21.39 22.62 -23.44
C THR A 142 20.71 23.81 -22.76
N LEU A 143 20.10 23.59 -21.59
CA LEU A 143 19.48 24.68 -20.80
C LEU A 143 20.48 25.79 -20.48
N LYS A 144 21.68 25.43 -20.01
CA LYS A 144 22.75 26.38 -19.73
C LYS A 144 23.07 27.30 -20.92
N GLN A 145 22.99 26.76 -22.14
CA GLN A 145 23.18 27.56 -23.35
C GLN A 145 21.99 28.51 -23.56
N ILE A 146 20.75 28.01 -23.44
CA ILE A 146 19.53 28.83 -23.55
C ILE A 146 19.51 29.99 -22.54
N ASP A 147 19.98 29.75 -21.33
CA ASP A 147 20.05 30.77 -20.29
C ASP A 147 21.10 31.83 -20.56
N LEU A 148 22.27 31.41 -21.03
CA LEU A 148 23.30 32.34 -21.48
C LEU A 148 22.74 33.22 -22.61
N TRP A 149 21.97 32.65 -23.52
CA TRP A 149 21.37 33.39 -24.64
C TRP A 149 20.32 34.40 -24.17
N THR A 150 19.43 34.02 -23.26
CA THR A 150 18.40 34.95 -22.73
C THR A 150 19.01 36.14 -21.99
N GLN A 151 20.15 35.95 -21.32
CA GLN A 151 20.92 37.03 -20.67
C GLN A 151 21.54 37.99 -21.68
N ILE A 152 22.14 37.48 -22.76
CA ILE A 152 22.78 38.30 -23.80
C ILE A 152 21.76 39.20 -24.51
N ILE A 153 20.53 38.73 -24.69
CA ILE A 153 19.46 39.45 -25.41
C ILE A 153 18.86 40.61 -24.58
N GLY A 154 19.35 40.84 -23.34
CA GLY A 154 18.85 41.91 -22.47
C GLY A 154 17.43 41.65 -21.97
N ILE A 155 16.98 40.39 -22.03
CA ILE A 155 15.77 39.94 -21.35
C ILE A 155 16.13 39.88 -19.87
N ASN A 156 16.03 41.02 -19.18
CA ASN A 156 16.04 41.12 -17.72
C ASN A 156 14.77 40.44 -17.17
N VAL A 157 14.67 39.12 -17.32
CA VAL A 157 13.67 38.29 -16.63
C VAL A 157 14.21 37.84 -15.28
N ILE A 158 15.53 37.90 -15.09
CA ILE A 158 16.20 37.39 -13.91
C ILE A 158 16.99 38.54 -13.24
N GLU A 159 16.46 39.08 -12.13
CA GLU A 159 17.11 40.16 -11.36
C GLU A 159 18.32 39.68 -10.54
N HIS A 160 18.60 38.37 -10.53
CA HIS A 160 19.60 37.72 -9.67
C HIS A 160 20.51 36.75 -10.44
N PRO A 161 21.73 36.44 -9.93
CA PRO A 161 22.64 35.51 -10.58
C PRO A 161 22.06 34.09 -10.75
N ILE A 162 22.47 33.42 -11.85
CA ILE A 162 22.02 32.08 -12.30
C ILE A 162 21.97 31.03 -11.19
N GLN A 163 22.90 31.11 -10.23
CA GLN A 163 23.02 30.17 -9.11
C GLN A 163 21.75 30.10 -8.23
N ASN A 164 20.84 31.08 -8.39
CA ASN A 164 19.63 31.24 -7.60
C ASN A 164 18.36 30.71 -8.28
N TYR A 165 18.41 30.04 -9.44
CA TYR A 165 17.23 29.51 -10.12
C TYR A 165 17.36 28.03 -10.49
N ILE A 166 16.23 27.36 -10.64
CA ILE A 166 16.12 25.95 -11.04
C ILE A 166 15.06 25.85 -12.16
N TYR A 167 15.38 25.07 -13.20
CA TYR A 167 14.48 24.77 -14.32
C TYR A 167 13.56 23.61 -13.96
N TRP A 168 12.26 23.81 -14.11
CA TRP A 168 11.23 22.83 -13.78
C TRP A 168 10.45 22.42 -15.04
N HIS A 169 10.42 21.11 -15.32
CA HIS A 169 9.57 20.57 -16.39
C HIS A 169 8.16 20.36 -15.85
N THR A 170 7.21 21.20 -16.26
CA THR A 170 5.85 21.22 -15.71
C THR A 170 5.12 19.88 -15.88
N GLU A 171 5.22 19.26 -17.06
CA GLU A 171 4.56 17.98 -17.36
C GLU A 171 5.20 16.77 -16.63
N LYS A 172 6.53 16.70 -16.59
CA LYS A 172 7.27 15.58 -15.97
C LYS A 172 7.45 15.73 -14.47
N GLN A 173 7.08 16.89 -13.92
CA GLN A 173 7.18 17.21 -12.49
C GLN A 173 8.59 16.97 -11.94
N ASN A 174 9.61 17.39 -12.67
CA ASN A 174 10.99 17.20 -12.26
C ASN A 174 11.88 18.40 -12.57
N ILE A 175 12.97 18.49 -11.83
CA ILE A 175 14.06 19.44 -12.07
C ILE A 175 14.87 18.96 -13.27
N ILE A 176 15.21 19.89 -14.15
CA ILE A 176 16.06 19.64 -15.31
C ILE A 176 17.50 20.04 -14.97
N ASP A 177 18.47 19.17 -15.28
CA ASP A 177 19.90 19.48 -15.12
C ASP A 177 20.32 20.55 -16.14
N ASP A 178 21.14 21.50 -15.71
CA ASP A 178 21.70 22.59 -16.54
C ASP A 178 22.35 22.07 -17.85
N ASN A 179 22.94 20.87 -17.81
CA ASN A 179 23.61 20.24 -18.95
C ASN A 179 22.72 19.30 -19.75
N GLN A 180 21.48 19.07 -19.31
CA GLN A 180 20.54 18.23 -20.03
C GLN A 180 20.14 18.94 -21.34
N THR A 181 20.32 18.23 -22.46
CA THR A 181 19.74 18.66 -23.73
C THR A 181 18.23 18.60 -23.61
N ILE A 182 17.55 19.68 -23.97
CA ILE A 182 16.08 19.70 -24.00
C ILE A 182 15.67 18.88 -25.21
N SER A 183 15.70 17.55 -25.12
CA SER A 183 15.21 16.67 -26.16
C SER A 183 13.90 16.02 -25.72
N SER A 184 12.78 16.54 -26.22
CA SER A 184 11.54 15.76 -26.27
C SER A 184 11.80 14.52 -27.12
N THR A 185 11.80 13.35 -26.48
CA THR A 185 11.67 12.08 -27.19
C THR A 185 10.26 12.03 -27.76
N LEU A 186 10.19 11.90 -29.10
CA LEU A 186 9.05 11.52 -29.96
C LEU A 186 8.18 12.64 -30.54
N GLY A 187 8.51 13.01 -31.79
CA GLY A 187 7.55 12.85 -32.88
C GLY A 187 6.78 14.06 -33.40
N GLN A 188 6.62 15.16 -32.64
CA GLN A 188 5.91 16.34 -33.14
C GLN A 188 6.55 17.65 -32.68
N ALA A 189 6.28 18.70 -33.46
CA ALA A 189 6.75 20.07 -33.31
C ALA A 189 6.15 20.77 -32.07
N GLU A 190 6.31 20.18 -30.90
CA GLU A 190 5.76 20.73 -29.65
C GLU A 190 6.77 21.63 -28.96
N SER A 191 6.33 22.83 -28.62
CA SER A 191 7.04 23.78 -27.77
C SER A 191 7.18 23.19 -26.36
N VAL A 192 8.35 23.36 -25.75
CA VAL A 192 8.59 22.89 -24.37
C VAL A 192 8.40 24.07 -23.43
N ILE A 193 7.38 24.00 -22.57
CA ILE A 193 7.19 24.97 -21.50
C ILE A 193 8.11 24.60 -20.34
N ILE A 194 8.99 25.53 -19.96
CA ILE A 194 9.92 25.37 -18.85
C ILE A 194 9.70 26.53 -17.89
N ASP A 195 9.33 26.20 -16.65
CA ASP A 195 9.20 27.20 -15.60
C ASP A 195 10.58 27.48 -14.99
N VAL A 196 10.92 28.77 -14.86
CA VAL A 196 12.13 29.23 -14.17
C VAL A 196 11.74 29.70 -12.78
N ILE A 197 12.11 28.91 -11.76
CA ILE A 197 11.67 29.15 -10.38
C ILE A 197 12.90 29.45 -9.51
N SER A 198 12.78 30.41 -8.58
CA SER A 198 13.85 30.70 -7.62
C SER A 198 14.19 29.45 -6.78
N ARG A 199 15.48 29.16 -6.66
CA ARG A 199 16.06 28.09 -5.83
C ARG A 199 15.66 28.22 -4.36
N GLU A 200 15.37 29.43 -3.90
CA GLU A 200 14.85 29.66 -2.54
C GLU A 200 13.50 29.00 -2.31
N ASN A 201 12.73 28.71 -3.37
CA ASN A 201 11.46 27.99 -3.30
C ASN A 201 11.63 26.47 -3.27
N PHE A 202 12.86 25.96 -3.42
CA PHE A 202 13.15 24.53 -3.35
C PHE A 202 13.83 24.16 -2.04
N ILE A 203 13.73 22.88 -1.69
CA ILE A 203 14.35 22.29 -0.52
C ILE A 203 14.89 20.90 -0.89
N ASP A 204 16.07 20.58 -0.37
CA ASP A 204 16.66 19.26 -0.51
C ASP A 204 16.01 18.31 0.50
N VAL A 205 15.59 17.16 0.02
CA VAL A 205 14.96 16.10 0.79
C VAL A 205 15.74 14.82 0.58
N ILE A 206 16.09 14.15 1.66
CA ILE A 206 16.57 12.77 1.62
C ILE A 206 15.35 11.88 1.77
N LEU A 207 15.11 11.04 0.77
CA LEU A 207 14.13 9.98 0.82
C LEU A 207 14.87 8.65 1.02
N SER A 208 14.43 7.83 1.96
CA SER A 208 15.04 6.54 2.23
C SER A 208 14.02 5.43 2.33
N TYR A 209 14.40 4.23 1.91
CA TYR A 209 13.64 3.00 2.06
C TYR A 209 14.63 1.83 2.17
N ASP A 210 14.45 0.97 3.18
CA ASP A 210 15.41 -0.08 3.52
C ASP A 210 16.84 0.48 3.67
N LYS A 211 17.81 -0.02 2.90
CA LYS A 211 19.21 0.44 2.91
C LYS A 211 19.52 1.51 1.85
N MET A 212 18.52 1.90 1.05
CA MET A 212 18.69 2.85 -0.04
C MET A 212 18.28 4.25 0.38
N ASN A 213 19.03 5.25 -0.08
CA ASN A 213 18.68 6.66 0.06
C ASN A 213 18.84 7.37 -1.29
N THR A 214 18.01 8.38 -1.51
CA THR A 214 18.12 9.28 -2.66
C THR A 214 17.93 10.71 -2.18
N ALA A 215 18.72 11.63 -2.72
CA ALA A 215 18.55 13.06 -2.51
C ALA A 215 17.71 13.61 -3.66
N ILE A 216 16.58 14.23 -3.32
CA ILE A 216 15.68 14.87 -4.26
C ILE A 216 15.56 16.35 -3.90
N CYS A 217 15.42 17.19 -4.90
CA CYS A 217 15.16 18.60 -4.71
C CYS A 217 13.72 18.88 -5.15
N ILE A 218 12.92 19.48 -4.27
CA ILE A 218 11.46 19.61 -4.44
C ILE A 218 10.98 20.98 -3.97
N LEU A 219 9.85 21.44 -4.50
CA LEU A 219 9.24 22.70 -4.09
C LEU A 219 8.85 22.65 -2.62
N LYS A 220 9.22 23.70 -1.87
CA LYS A 220 8.86 23.91 -0.46
C LYS A 220 7.35 23.84 -0.22
N SER A 221 6.56 24.28 -1.20
CA SER A 221 5.09 24.29 -1.15
C SER A 221 4.46 22.93 -1.49
N SER A 222 5.22 21.95 -2.00
CA SER A 222 4.65 20.65 -2.32
C SER A 222 4.13 19.95 -1.06
N PRO A 223 2.92 19.36 -1.09
CA PRO A 223 2.44 18.48 -0.04
C PRO A 223 3.37 17.29 0.16
N VAL A 224 3.59 16.87 1.41
CA VAL A 224 4.47 15.73 1.74
C VAL A 224 4.02 14.43 1.07
N ARG A 225 2.70 14.20 0.92
CA ARG A 225 2.17 13.03 0.21
C ARG A 225 2.70 12.85 -1.22
N ASN A 226 3.13 13.93 -1.88
CA ASN A 226 3.66 13.85 -3.23
C ASN A 226 4.96 13.06 -3.31
N LEU A 227 5.70 12.92 -2.20
CA LEU A 227 6.90 12.10 -2.12
C LEU A 227 6.62 10.60 -2.38
N LEU A 228 5.38 10.14 -2.14
CA LEU A 228 4.96 8.76 -2.43
C LEU A 228 4.36 8.61 -3.84
N ASN A 229 3.88 9.70 -4.45
CA ASN A 229 3.09 9.61 -5.69
C ASN A 229 3.93 9.80 -6.96
N VAL A 230 5.24 10.04 -6.83
CA VAL A 230 6.14 10.30 -7.96
C VAL A 230 6.90 9.01 -8.31
N PRO A 231 6.59 8.35 -9.45
CA PRO A 231 7.16 7.04 -9.78
C PRO A 231 8.69 7.04 -9.96
N THR A 232 9.27 8.18 -10.32
CA THR A 232 10.72 8.33 -10.47
C THR A 232 11.46 8.19 -9.14
N TYR A 233 10.85 8.57 -8.01
CA TYR A 233 11.48 8.42 -6.69
C TYR A 233 11.53 6.95 -6.25
N ALA A 234 10.47 6.19 -6.51
CA ALA A 234 10.46 4.75 -6.28
C ALA A 234 11.58 4.05 -7.08
N LYS A 235 11.71 4.39 -8.38
CA LYS A 235 12.78 3.85 -9.24
C LYS A 235 14.18 4.21 -8.73
N GLN A 236 14.39 5.44 -8.26
CA GLN A 236 15.68 5.86 -7.68
C GLN A 236 16.03 5.11 -6.39
N LEU A 237 15.02 4.65 -5.64
CA LEU A 237 15.19 3.78 -4.47
C LEU A 237 15.33 2.29 -4.84
N GLY A 238 15.42 1.94 -6.13
CA GLY A 238 15.52 0.57 -6.61
C GLY A 238 14.21 -0.22 -6.57
N LEU A 239 13.07 0.47 -6.47
CA LEU A 239 11.74 -0.13 -6.42
C LEU A 239 11.03 0.01 -7.77
N GLU A 240 10.39 -1.06 -8.25
CA GLU A 240 9.47 -0.96 -9.39
C GLU A 240 8.18 -0.20 -9.02
N LYS A 241 7.71 -0.41 -7.78
CA LYS A 241 6.56 0.25 -7.16
C LYS A 241 6.79 0.34 -5.65
N LEU A 242 6.22 1.37 -5.02
CA LEU A 242 6.20 1.44 -3.56
C LEU A 242 5.37 0.29 -2.95
N PRO A 243 5.74 -0.22 -1.76
CA PRO A 243 4.94 -1.20 -1.04
C PRO A 243 3.52 -0.70 -0.78
N GLU A 244 2.55 -1.63 -0.75
CA GLU A 244 1.21 -1.33 -0.26
C GLU A 244 1.28 -0.93 1.22
N ASN A 245 0.40 -0.02 1.65
CA ASN A 245 0.41 0.57 3.00
C ASN A 245 1.71 1.31 3.39
N SER A 246 2.40 1.89 2.40
CA SER A 246 3.52 2.79 2.64
C SER A 246 3.06 4.07 3.36
N SER A 247 3.80 4.45 4.40
CA SER A 247 3.69 5.73 5.08
C SER A 247 5.06 6.41 5.15
N LEU A 248 5.06 7.69 5.52
CA LEU A 248 6.27 8.46 5.73
C LEU A 248 6.53 8.66 7.21
N VAL A 249 7.77 8.41 7.59
CA VAL A 249 8.33 8.71 8.90
C VAL A 249 9.32 9.85 8.71
N LEU A 250 9.06 10.98 9.38
CA LEU A 250 9.99 12.10 9.42
C LEU A 250 11.10 11.80 10.42
N ILE A 251 12.35 11.90 9.96
CA ILE A 251 13.55 11.74 10.78
C ILE A 251 13.98 13.13 11.27
N LEU A 252 13.71 13.42 12.54
CA LEU A 252 14.06 14.71 13.16
C LEU A 252 15.53 14.71 13.61
N ASN A 253 16.01 13.57 14.10
CA ASN A 253 17.41 13.28 14.41
C ASN A 253 17.62 11.75 14.46
N GLU A 254 18.86 11.28 14.69
CA GLU A 254 19.18 9.83 14.69
C GLU A 254 18.33 8.99 15.68
N LYS A 255 17.72 9.60 16.69
CA LYS A 255 16.94 8.91 17.73
C LYS A 255 15.46 9.26 17.74
N GLU A 256 15.05 10.31 17.03
CA GLU A 256 13.71 10.86 17.08
C GLU A 256 13.06 10.76 15.70
N LYS A 257 12.02 9.95 15.64
CA LYS A 257 11.24 9.66 14.44
C LYS A 257 9.78 10.02 14.71
N LYS A 258 9.14 10.72 13.77
CA LYS A 258 7.71 11.05 13.81
C LYS A 258 7.00 10.35 12.65
N ILE A 259 6.06 9.47 12.96
CA ILE A 259 5.14 8.92 11.95
C ILE A 259 4.18 10.03 11.52
N LEU A 260 4.07 10.28 10.22
CA LEU A 260 3.20 11.32 9.69
C LEU A 260 1.78 10.79 9.55
N ASN A 261 0.81 11.51 10.12
CA ASN A 261 -0.60 11.22 9.93
C ASN A 261 -1.15 11.89 8.65
N ASN A 262 -2.41 11.63 8.30
CA ASN A 262 -3.02 12.21 7.10
C ASN A 262 -2.97 13.75 7.08
N LEU A 263 -3.10 14.42 8.23
CA LEU A 263 -3.01 15.88 8.30
C LEU A 263 -1.57 16.37 8.02
N ASP A 264 -0.58 15.68 8.58
CA ASP A 264 0.84 15.95 8.33
C ASP A 264 1.19 15.73 6.85
N MET A 265 0.59 14.74 6.20
CA MET A 265 0.81 14.41 4.79
C MET A 265 0.28 15.47 3.81
N GLU A 266 -0.72 16.26 4.23
CA GLU A 266 -1.26 17.40 3.45
C GLU A 266 -0.46 18.69 3.67
N ASN A 267 0.34 18.78 4.73
CA ASN A 267 1.18 19.94 4.97
C ASN A 267 2.28 20.04 3.90
N SER A 268 2.71 21.27 3.63
CA SER A 268 3.84 21.53 2.73
C SER A 268 5.14 21.00 3.32
N ILE A 269 6.10 20.60 2.48
CA ILE A 269 7.41 20.11 2.95
C ILE A 269 8.11 21.16 3.81
N SER A 270 7.96 22.45 3.49
CA SER A 270 8.51 23.55 4.30
C SER A 270 7.98 23.63 5.72
N TYR A 271 6.80 23.09 6.01
CA TYR A 271 6.26 23.04 7.38
C TYR A 271 7.19 22.29 8.34
N PHE A 272 7.92 21.30 7.82
CA PHE A 272 8.84 20.47 8.59
C PHE A 272 10.29 21.00 8.58
N ALA A 273 10.57 22.09 7.86
CA ALA A 273 11.88 22.73 7.83
C ALA A 273 12.03 23.72 9.01
N LEU A 274 12.94 23.47 9.95
CA LEU A 274 13.22 24.45 11.03
C LEU A 274 14.07 25.64 10.52
N LYS A 275 14.81 25.46 9.42
CA LYS A 275 15.62 26.49 8.76
C LYS A 275 15.43 26.44 7.25
N THR A 276 15.60 27.60 6.60
CA THR A 276 15.40 27.77 5.15
C THR A 276 16.33 26.94 4.26
N SER A 277 17.47 26.48 4.80
CA SER A 277 18.50 25.68 4.12
C SER A 277 18.67 24.26 4.69
N GLN A 278 17.74 23.80 5.53
CA GLN A 278 17.84 22.47 6.14
C GLN A 278 17.41 21.39 5.15
N THR A 279 18.23 20.35 4.99
CA THR A 279 17.82 19.11 4.33
C THR A 279 16.87 18.33 5.24
N ILE A 280 15.71 17.94 4.74
CA ILE A 280 14.73 17.15 5.50
C ILE A 280 14.88 15.68 5.12
N HIS A 281 14.77 14.77 6.09
CA HIS A 281 14.86 13.35 5.83
C HIS A 281 13.51 12.66 6.11
N PHE A 282 12.93 12.06 5.07
CA PHE A 282 11.78 11.18 5.18
C PHE A 282 12.18 9.72 4.89
N GLU A 283 11.71 8.83 5.74
CA GLU A 283 11.85 7.38 5.61
C GLU A 283 10.48 6.80 5.19
N ILE A 284 10.46 6.12 4.05
CA ILE A 284 9.29 5.34 3.63
C ILE A 284 9.27 4.08 4.50
N SER A 285 8.17 3.86 5.20
CA SER A 285 7.97 2.70 6.05
C SER A 285 6.69 1.97 5.66
N ILE A 286 6.68 0.65 5.83
CA ILE A 286 5.48 -0.17 5.73
C ILE A 286 4.78 -0.10 7.08
N LEU A 287 3.49 0.26 7.11
CA LEU A 287 2.72 0.23 8.34
C LEU A 287 2.20 -1.17 8.61
N ILE A 288 2.66 -1.75 9.71
CA ILE A 288 2.13 -3.00 10.26
C ILE A 288 1.05 -2.66 11.27
N GLU A 289 -0.15 -3.18 11.05
CA GLU A 289 -1.31 -3.03 11.92
C GLU A 289 -1.41 -4.24 12.84
N ILE A 290 -1.48 -4.01 14.15
CA ILE A 290 -1.60 -5.07 15.15
C ILE A 290 -2.79 -4.78 16.04
N THR A 291 -3.82 -5.61 15.96
CA THR A 291 -5.05 -5.47 16.73
C THR A 291 -5.06 -6.45 17.89
N ARG A 292 -5.47 -6.03 19.09
CA ARG A 292 -5.60 -6.93 20.23
C ARG A 292 -6.80 -7.84 20.08
N TYR A 293 -6.61 -9.11 20.42
CA TYR A 293 -7.67 -10.11 20.34
C TYR A 293 -8.81 -9.85 21.35
N ASP A 294 -8.49 -9.42 22.57
CA ASP A 294 -9.49 -9.14 23.62
C ASP A 294 -10.18 -7.78 23.48
N ASN A 295 -9.68 -6.91 22.61
CA ASN A 295 -10.25 -5.60 22.35
C ASN A 295 -9.95 -5.17 20.90
N GLU A 296 -10.87 -5.48 19.98
CA GLU A 296 -10.74 -5.16 18.55
C GLU A 296 -10.59 -3.65 18.26
N THR A 297 -10.90 -2.78 19.23
CA THR A 297 -10.72 -1.33 19.09
C THR A 297 -9.29 -0.87 19.40
N GLU A 298 -8.50 -1.69 20.10
CA GLU A 298 -7.10 -1.40 20.39
C GLU A 298 -6.20 -1.89 19.26
N THR A 299 -5.91 -0.99 18.34
CA THR A 299 -4.97 -1.22 17.23
C THR A 299 -3.70 -0.40 17.42
N THR A 300 -2.55 -1.07 17.32
CA THR A 300 -1.22 -0.46 17.29
C THR A 300 -0.68 -0.48 15.87
N GLN A 301 -0.17 0.67 15.40
CA GLN A 301 0.52 0.76 14.12
C GLN A 301 2.03 0.86 14.33
N ILE A 302 2.78 -0.02 13.67
CA ILE A 302 4.23 -0.09 13.76
C ILE A 302 4.82 0.20 12.38
N PRO A 303 5.57 1.30 12.21
CA PRO A 303 6.32 1.55 10.98
C PRO A 303 7.55 0.64 10.95
N ILE A 304 7.69 -0.14 9.88
CA ILE A 304 8.91 -0.91 9.61
C ILE A 304 9.58 -0.39 8.34
N SER A 305 10.89 -0.31 8.36
CA SER A 305 11.70 0.20 7.25
C SER A 305 11.99 -0.86 6.18
N HIS A 306 11.80 -2.15 6.50
CA HIS A 306 11.95 -3.29 5.60
C HIS A 306 11.17 -4.52 6.09
N ARG A 307 10.81 -5.43 5.18
CA ARG A 307 10.14 -6.71 5.52
C ARG A 307 11.08 -7.78 6.08
N ASN A 308 12.41 -7.58 6.08
CA ASN A 308 13.35 -8.53 6.67
C ASN A 308 13.43 -8.39 8.20
N ILE A 309 12.29 -8.49 8.86
CA ILE A 309 12.12 -8.41 10.31
C ILE A 309 11.34 -9.64 10.75
N THR A 310 11.75 -10.25 11.87
CA THR A 310 11.09 -11.43 12.41
C THR A 310 9.88 -11.06 13.26
N ILE A 311 8.95 -11.99 13.43
CA ILE A 311 7.79 -11.84 14.33
C ILE A 311 8.25 -11.54 15.77
N LYS A 312 9.33 -12.16 16.24
CA LYS A 312 9.93 -11.83 17.54
C LYS A 312 10.27 -10.35 17.65
N ARG A 313 10.91 -9.78 16.63
CA ARG A 313 11.32 -8.39 16.64
C ARG A 313 10.13 -7.43 16.56
N LEU A 314 9.07 -7.80 15.84
CA LEU A 314 7.81 -7.07 15.87
C LEU A 314 7.19 -7.06 17.28
N LEU A 315 7.14 -8.22 17.95
CA LEU A 315 6.65 -8.33 19.33
C LEU A 315 7.45 -7.43 20.29
N GLU A 316 8.78 -7.38 20.15
CA GLU A 316 9.63 -6.48 20.95
C GLU A 316 9.36 -4.98 20.69
N MET A 317 8.88 -4.62 19.50
CA MET A 317 8.52 -3.23 19.14
C MET A 317 7.16 -2.81 19.71
N ILE A 318 6.26 -3.77 19.92
CA ILE A 318 5.06 -3.56 20.73
C ILE A 318 5.56 -3.44 22.17
N LYS A 319 5.33 -2.32 22.85
CA LYS A 319 5.61 -2.22 24.29
C LYS A 319 4.60 -3.07 25.06
N ILE A 320 4.78 -4.39 25.04
CA ILE A 320 3.93 -5.37 25.67
C ILE A 320 4.11 -5.24 27.20
N ASN A 321 3.16 -4.60 27.87
CA ASN A 321 3.07 -4.58 29.33
C ASN A 321 2.20 -5.73 29.88
N ASP A 322 1.56 -6.51 29.01
CA ASP A 322 0.52 -7.49 29.34
C ASP A 322 0.93 -8.94 29.04
N SER A 323 0.05 -9.88 29.42
CA SER A 323 0.12 -11.34 29.15
C SER A 323 0.02 -11.75 27.66
N HIS A 324 0.14 -10.80 26.73
CA HIS A 324 0.06 -11.05 25.29
C HIS A 324 1.43 -11.46 24.75
N THR A 325 1.55 -12.68 24.27
CA THR A 325 2.85 -13.27 23.93
C THR A 325 3.00 -13.66 22.47
N TYR A 326 1.90 -13.75 21.72
CA TYR A 326 1.91 -14.29 20.37
C TYR A 326 1.26 -13.35 19.35
N LEU A 327 1.73 -13.42 18.10
CA LEU A 327 1.09 -12.79 16.95
C LEU A 327 0.46 -13.86 16.06
N ALA A 328 -0.81 -13.66 15.72
CA ALA A 328 -1.52 -14.43 14.74
C ALA A 328 -1.60 -13.67 13.40
N SER A 329 -1.56 -14.40 12.29
CA SER A 329 -1.99 -13.86 10.99
C SER A 329 -3.47 -13.47 11.06
N ASN A 330 -3.82 -12.30 10.55
CA ASN A 330 -5.21 -11.86 10.53
C ASN A 330 -6.02 -12.60 9.45
N GLU A 331 -5.40 -12.97 8.32
CA GLU A 331 -6.02 -13.75 7.24
C GLU A 331 -6.22 -15.23 7.60
N THR A 332 -5.18 -15.88 8.13
CA THR A 332 -5.19 -17.34 8.33
C THR A 332 -5.47 -17.75 9.77
N LYS A 333 -5.47 -16.80 10.72
CA LYS A 333 -5.67 -17.03 12.16
C LYS A 333 -4.62 -17.92 12.84
N ILE A 334 -3.51 -18.21 12.14
CA ILE A 334 -2.42 -19.05 12.65
C ILE A 334 -1.48 -18.23 13.52
N ILE A 335 -1.06 -18.80 14.65
CA ILE A 335 0.05 -18.27 15.44
C ILE A 335 1.35 -18.41 14.65
N LEU A 336 1.98 -17.27 14.40
CA LEU A 336 3.22 -17.20 13.63
C LEU A 336 4.40 -17.56 14.53
N SER A 337 5.37 -18.30 13.99
CA SER A 337 6.62 -18.56 14.70
C SER A 337 7.38 -17.26 14.91
N GLU A 338 7.99 -17.11 16.08
CA GLU A 338 8.91 -16.02 16.40
C GLU A 338 10.03 -15.82 15.36
N LEU A 339 10.43 -16.92 14.69
CA LEU A 339 11.49 -16.94 13.68
C LEU A 339 11.00 -16.58 12.27
N THR A 340 9.70 -16.59 12.02
CA THR A 340 9.15 -16.26 10.70
C THR A 340 9.49 -14.82 10.35
N SER A 341 9.96 -14.59 9.12
CA SER A 341 10.23 -13.26 8.59
C SER A 341 8.98 -12.67 7.93
N LEU A 342 8.75 -11.36 8.06
CA LEU A 342 7.70 -10.66 7.32
C LEU A 342 7.95 -10.64 5.80
N SER A 343 9.14 -11.01 5.33
CA SER A 343 9.39 -11.24 3.89
C SER A 343 8.65 -12.45 3.37
N ASP A 344 8.39 -13.42 4.25
CA ASP A 344 7.81 -14.72 3.89
C ASP A 344 6.28 -14.70 4.00
N ILE A 345 5.74 -13.69 4.69
CA ILE A 345 4.32 -13.48 4.94
C ILE A 345 3.87 -12.30 4.11
N ASN A 346 2.96 -12.49 3.15
CA ASN A 346 2.42 -11.39 2.36
C ASN A 346 1.24 -10.67 3.04
N GLU A 347 1.40 -10.29 4.31
CA GLU A 347 0.35 -9.65 5.13
C GLU A 347 0.95 -8.49 5.94
N THR A 348 0.15 -7.44 6.18
CA THR A 348 0.52 -6.28 7.01
C THR A 348 -0.36 -6.11 8.24
N LYS A 349 -1.29 -7.03 8.49
CA LYS A 349 -2.24 -7.00 9.60
C LYS A 349 -2.06 -8.24 10.46
N PHE A 350 -1.98 -8.07 11.77
CA PHE A 350 -1.78 -9.18 12.71
C PHE A 350 -2.67 -9.00 13.93
N VAL A 351 -2.90 -10.11 14.63
CA VAL A 351 -3.68 -10.12 15.86
C VAL A 351 -2.78 -10.50 17.03
N LEU A 352 -2.74 -9.67 18.06
CA LEU A 352 -1.96 -9.90 19.28
C LEU A 352 -2.80 -10.69 20.29
N VAL A 353 -2.28 -11.84 20.76
CA VAL A 353 -3.08 -12.82 21.51
C VAL A 353 -2.36 -13.33 22.76
N LYS A 354 -3.13 -13.80 23.74
CA LYS A 354 -2.67 -14.47 24.97
C LYS A 354 -2.65 -15.98 24.78
N GLU A 355 -1.87 -16.68 25.61
CA GLU A 355 -1.74 -18.14 25.53
C GLU A 355 -3.08 -18.89 25.64
N HIS A 356 -3.94 -18.53 26.60
CA HIS A 356 -5.27 -19.15 26.78
C HIS A 356 -6.28 -18.84 25.67
N GLN A 357 -5.92 -17.96 24.72
CA GLN A 357 -6.73 -17.63 23.54
C GLN A 357 -6.31 -18.45 22.31
N THR A 358 -5.37 -19.38 22.48
CA THR A 358 -4.86 -20.26 21.43
C THR A 358 -5.40 -21.67 21.60
N CYS A 359 -5.52 -22.41 20.51
CA CYS A 359 -5.81 -23.86 20.54
C CYS A 359 -4.88 -24.62 19.59
N LEU A 360 -4.57 -25.86 19.94
CA LEU A 360 -3.71 -26.73 19.14
C LEU A 360 -4.55 -27.47 18.10
N LEU A 361 -4.36 -27.17 16.83
CA LEU A 361 -4.98 -27.86 15.71
C LEU A 361 -4.04 -28.93 15.16
N SER A 362 -4.53 -30.16 15.02
CA SER A 362 -3.80 -31.28 14.39
C SER A 362 -4.60 -31.85 13.22
N ILE A 363 -3.98 -31.96 12.03
CA ILE A 363 -4.60 -32.58 10.86
C ILE A 363 -3.85 -33.89 10.53
N LYS A 364 -4.46 -35.04 10.78
CA LYS A 364 -3.91 -36.33 10.41
C LYS A 364 -4.20 -36.63 8.94
N GLN A 365 -3.16 -37.08 8.21
CA GLN A 365 -3.31 -37.53 6.84
C GLN A 365 -3.64 -39.03 6.81
N PRO A 366 -4.43 -39.49 5.81
CA PRO A 366 -4.66 -40.91 5.61
C PRO A 366 -3.33 -41.59 5.26
N SER A 367 -3.07 -42.73 5.91
CA SER A 367 -1.81 -43.49 5.84
C SER A 367 -1.42 -43.97 4.43
N ASP A 368 -2.34 -43.90 3.46
CA ASP A 368 -2.13 -44.35 2.07
C ASP A 368 -1.78 -43.20 1.08
N ALA A 369 -1.62 -41.96 1.57
CA ALA A 369 -1.27 -40.83 0.71
C ALA A 369 0.23 -40.87 0.30
N LEU A 370 0.50 -41.48 -0.87
CA LEU A 370 1.81 -41.51 -1.55
C LEU A 370 2.24 -40.15 -2.13
N VAL A 371 2.10 -39.06 -1.39
CA VAL A 371 2.65 -37.76 -1.81
C VAL A 371 3.76 -37.38 -0.84
N ALA A 372 5.00 -37.56 -1.30
CA ALA A 372 6.16 -36.93 -0.71
C ALA A 372 5.97 -35.41 -0.78
N ILE A 373 5.60 -34.82 0.36
CA ILE A 373 5.73 -33.40 0.61
C ILE A 373 7.03 -33.26 1.41
N ASP A 374 7.93 -32.39 0.97
CA ASP A 374 9.25 -32.14 1.54
C ASP A 374 9.32 -32.32 3.07
N ASP A 375 10.35 -33.04 3.52
CA ASP A 375 10.63 -33.59 4.85
C ASP A 375 10.68 -32.61 6.05
N ASN A 376 10.12 -31.39 5.95
CA ASN A 376 10.20 -30.37 7.01
C ASN A 376 8.87 -30.02 7.72
N THR A 377 7.72 -30.59 7.34
CA THR A 377 6.44 -30.37 8.05
C THR A 377 5.96 -31.63 8.78
N VAL A 378 6.86 -32.25 9.53
CA VAL A 378 6.64 -33.54 10.23
C VAL A 378 5.58 -33.48 11.34
N ASN A 379 5.07 -32.30 11.71
CA ASN A 379 3.88 -32.19 12.56
C ASN A 379 2.84 -31.27 11.92
N ASN A 380 1.70 -31.82 11.48
CA ASN A 380 0.50 -31.06 11.11
C ASN A 380 -0.18 -30.38 12.33
N GLN A 381 0.59 -30.08 13.37
CA GLN A 381 0.15 -29.44 14.60
C GLN A 381 0.48 -27.95 14.55
N ARG A 382 -0.51 -27.11 14.80
CA ARG A 382 -0.39 -25.66 14.66
C ARG A 382 -1.25 -24.99 15.71
N TYR A 383 -0.78 -23.88 16.26
CA TYR A 383 -1.62 -23.06 17.14
C TYR A 383 -2.43 -22.08 16.30
N ILE A 384 -3.70 -21.96 16.63
CA ILE A 384 -4.64 -21.03 15.98
C ILE A 384 -5.45 -20.28 17.02
N ILE A 385 -5.98 -19.12 16.65
CA ILE A 385 -6.98 -18.38 17.43
C ILE A 385 -8.39 -18.67 16.92
N ASN A 386 -9.42 -18.03 17.49
CA ASN A 386 -10.84 -18.21 17.16
C ASN A 386 -11.12 -18.08 15.66
N ALA A 387 -10.99 -19.22 14.99
CA ALA A 387 -11.12 -19.43 13.57
C ALA A 387 -12.36 -20.27 13.32
N VAL A 388 -12.84 -20.20 12.09
CA VAL A 388 -13.83 -21.13 11.58
C VAL A 388 -13.16 -22.26 10.82
N VAL A 389 -13.88 -23.34 10.57
CA VAL A 389 -13.40 -24.46 9.76
C VAL A 389 -12.91 -24.00 8.38
N ASP A 390 -13.53 -22.99 7.77
CA ASP A 390 -13.10 -22.43 6.49
C ASP A 390 -11.68 -21.82 6.54
N ASP A 391 -11.25 -21.28 7.67
CA ASP A 391 -9.89 -20.73 7.82
C ASP A 391 -8.83 -21.84 7.77
N VAL A 392 -9.16 -23.03 8.27
CA VAL A 392 -8.31 -24.23 8.15
C VAL A 392 -8.18 -24.67 6.69
N TYR A 393 -9.26 -24.59 5.91
CA TYR A 393 -9.20 -24.85 4.46
C TYR A 393 -8.33 -23.81 3.73
N LYS A 394 -8.50 -22.51 4.02
CA LYS A 394 -7.70 -21.43 3.41
C LYS A 394 -6.21 -21.59 3.69
N GLN A 395 -5.86 -21.96 4.92
CA GLN A 395 -4.49 -22.21 5.35
C GLN A 395 -3.83 -23.33 4.54
N ASN A 396 -4.55 -24.41 4.28
CA ASN A 396 -3.99 -25.59 3.66
C ASN A 396 -4.36 -25.59 2.18
N LYS A 397 -3.63 -24.82 1.36
CA LYS A 397 -3.79 -24.74 -0.10
C LYS A 397 -3.76 -26.12 -0.81
N THR A 398 -3.18 -27.12 -0.14
CA THR A 398 -3.11 -28.52 -0.58
C THR A 398 -4.36 -29.34 -0.26
N ILE A 399 -5.25 -28.87 0.62
CA ILE A 399 -6.58 -29.44 0.79
C ILE A 399 -7.37 -29.10 -0.48
N GLY A 400 -7.33 -30.01 -1.45
CA GLY A 400 -7.99 -29.84 -2.74
C GLY A 400 -9.50 -29.68 -2.58
N GLN A 401 -10.18 -29.26 -3.65
CA GLN A 401 -11.65 -29.12 -3.68
C GLN A 401 -12.42 -30.41 -3.33
N SER A 402 -11.74 -31.56 -3.28
CA SER A 402 -12.28 -32.90 -3.04
C SER A 402 -11.85 -33.52 -1.69
N GLN A 403 -11.27 -32.74 -0.78
CA GLN A 403 -10.88 -33.21 0.56
C GLN A 403 -11.72 -32.54 1.65
N TYR A 404 -12.04 -33.32 2.68
CA TYR A 404 -12.91 -32.93 3.78
C TYR A 404 -12.20 -33.10 5.13
N LEU A 405 -12.43 -32.15 6.04
CA LEU A 405 -11.95 -32.19 7.42
C LEU A 405 -12.94 -32.99 8.26
N LEU A 406 -12.63 -34.26 8.49
CA LEU A 406 -13.42 -35.18 9.29
C LEU A 406 -13.07 -35.01 10.78
N TYR A 407 -14.03 -34.57 11.57
CA TYR A 407 -13.92 -34.43 13.01
C TYR A 407 -14.45 -35.69 13.71
N ASP A 408 -13.70 -36.17 14.70
CA ASP A 408 -14.04 -37.37 15.50
C ASP A 408 -14.35 -38.63 14.66
N ASN A 409 -13.79 -38.70 13.44
CA ASN A 409 -14.02 -39.75 12.44
C ASN A 409 -15.47 -39.90 11.93
N ASP A 410 -16.37 -39.02 12.34
CA ASP A 410 -17.80 -39.23 12.16
C ASP A 410 -18.46 -38.15 11.31
N ILE A 411 -18.00 -36.90 11.44
CA ILE A 411 -18.68 -35.75 10.85
C ILE A 411 -17.73 -34.82 10.10
N VAL A 412 -18.24 -34.18 9.06
CA VAL A 412 -17.59 -33.03 8.42
C VAL A 412 -18.36 -31.78 8.83
N PRO A 413 -17.85 -30.96 9.78
CA PRO A 413 -18.55 -29.76 10.21
C PRO A 413 -18.71 -28.75 9.06
N SER A 414 -19.74 -27.91 9.16
CA SER A 414 -19.90 -26.78 8.24
C SER A 414 -18.67 -25.87 8.24
N ARG A 415 -18.42 -25.21 7.11
CA ARG A 415 -17.31 -24.26 6.95
C ARG A 415 -17.39 -23.09 7.92
N GLU A 416 -18.59 -22.73 8.34
CA GLU A 416 -18.85 -21.63 9.28
C GLU A 416 -18.74 -22.05 10.75
N THR A 417 -18.55 -23.34 11.03
CA THR A 417 -18.42 -23.83 12.41
C THR A 417 -17.19 -23.21 13.09
N LEU A 418 -17.43 -22.54 14.23
CA LEU A 418 -16.37 -22.02 15.08
C LEU A 418 -15.57 -23.18 15.69
N LEU A 419 -14.24 -23.12 15.58
CA LEU A 419 -13.36 -24.16 16.11
C LEU A 419 -13.42 -24.24 17.64
N SER A 420 -13.79 -23.17 18.32
CA SER A 420 -14.04 -23.16 19.78
C SER A 420 -15.15 -24.13 20.22
N LEU A 421 -16.09 -24.47 19.34
CA LEU A 421 -17.13 -25.49 19.58
C LEU A 421 -16.57 -26.92 19.45
N LEU A 422 -15.53 -27.10 18.63
CA LEU A 422 -14.86 -28.38 18.38
C LEU A 422 -13.72 -28.65 19.37
N LEU A 423 -13.44 -27.70 20.26
CA LEU A 423 -12.34 -27.79 21.20
C LEU A 423 -12.65 -28.80 22.32
N ASP A 424 -11.81 -29.83 22.43
CA ASP A 424 -11.83 -30.68 23.62
C ASP A 424 -11.24 -29.90 24.81
N ILE A 425 -12.09 -29.62 25.80
CA ILE A 425 -11.73 -28.86 27.01
C ILE A 425 -10.60 -29.55 27.79
N LYS A 426 -10.49 -30.89 27.70
CA LYS A 426 -9.47 -31.65 28.46
C LYS A 426 -8.09 -31.57 27.83
N THR A 427 -8.01 -31.52 26.51
CA THR A 427 -6.73 -31.57 25.78
C THR A 427 -6.35 -30.23 25.16
N SER A 428 -7.26 -29.25 25.17
CA SER A 428 -7.12 -27.95 24.49
C SER A 428 -6.68 -28.10 23.03
N SER A 429 -7.12 -29.17 22.38
CA SER A 429 -6.72 -29.53 21.03
C SER A 429 -7.91 -29.92 20.16
N ILE A 430 -7.79 -29.65 18.86
CA ILE A 430 -8.73 -30.07 17.84
C ILE A 430 -7.99 -31.00 16.89
N GLU A 431 -8.57 -32.17 16.65
CA GLU A 431 -8.01 -33.14 15.74
C GLU A 431 -8.96 -33.39 14.57
N PHE A 432 -8.46 -33.19 13.34
CA PHE A 432 -9.15 -33.58 12.12
C PHE A 432 -8.41 -34.71 11.42
N ASN A 433 -9.17 -35.62 10.82
CA ASN A 433 -8.67 -36.57 9.83
C ASN A 433 -9.03 -36.06 8.43
N LEU A 434 -8.05 -36.06 7.53
CA LEU A 434 -8.30 -35.69 6.15
C LEU A 434 -8.97 -36.85 5.42
N SER A 435 -10.17 -36.63 4.90
CA SER A 435 -10.91 -37.63 4.11
C SER A 435 -11.09 -37.16 2.66
N TYR A 436 -11.10 -38.10 1.73
CA TYR A 436 -11.52 -37.88 0.34
C TYR A 436 -12.98 -38.26 0.11
N GLU A 437 -13.61 -38.89 1.09
CA GLU A 437 -14.98 -39.34 1.01
C GLU A 437 -15.91 -38.19 1.34
N LYS A 438 -16.77 -37.83 0.37
CA LYS A 438 -17.86 -36.90 0.61
C LYS A 438 -18.95 -37.63 1.41
N LEU A 439 -19.19 -37.17 2.63
CA LEU A 439 -20.28 -37.67 3.45
C LEU A 439 -21.62 -37.22 2.82
N PRO A 440 -22.53 -38.14 2.50
CA PRO A 440 -23.66 -37.85 1.62
C PRO A 440 -24.84 -37.17 2.33
N VAL A 441 -24.92 -37.28 3.67
CA VAL A 441 -26.07 -36.78 4.44
C VAL A 441 -25.72 -35.50 5.17
N ASN A 442 -26.46 -34.42 4.93
CA ASN A 442 -26.41 -33.19 5.70
C ASN A 442 -27.36 -33.27 6.89
N VAL A 443 -26.90 -32.83 8.04
CA VAL A 443 -27.68 -32.77 9.27
C VAL A 443 -27.64 -31.34 9.79
N THR A 444 -28.81 -30.77 10.03
CA THR A 444 -28.99 -29.50 10.72
C THR A 444 -29.70 -29.75 12.03
N VAL A 445 -29.12 -29.30 13.14
CA VAL A 445 -29.76 -29.36 14.46
C VAL A 445 -29.98 -27.95 14.99
N THR A 446 -31.24 -27.60 15.27
CA THR A 446 -31.63 -26.29 15.82
C THR A 446 -31.89 -26.41 17.32
N SER A 447 -31.61 -25.34 18.07
CA SER A 447 -32.02 -25.23 19.46
C SER A 447 -32.64 -23.87 19.72
N ASP A 448 -33.92 -23.87 20.12
CA ASP A 448 -34.65 -22.66 20.51
C ASP A 448 -34.02 -22.01 21.75
N GLU A 449 -33.42 -22.80 22.65
CA GLU A 449 -32.77 -22.30 23.87
C GLU A 449 -31.46 -21.58 23.58
N HIS A 450 -30.72 -21.99 22.54
CA HIS A 450 -29.44 -21.38 22.16
C HIS A 450 -29.54 -20.41 20.98
N ASN A 451 -30.72 -20.23 20.41
CA ASN A 451 -30.96 -19.41 19.21
C ASN A 451 -29.88 -19.59 18.12
N SER A 452 -29.46 -20.84 17.91
CA SER A 452 -28.39 -21.22 17.00
C SER A 452 -28.66 -22.58 16.38
N SER A 453 -27.96 -22.85 15.27
CA SER A 453 -27.97 -24.14 14.59
C SER A 453 -26.55 -24.69 14.47
N ILE A 454 -26.46 -26.01 14.49
CA ILE A 454 -25.24 -26.75 14.16
C ILE A 454 -25.50 -27.50 12.87
N GLU A 455 -24.57 -27.40 11.92
CA GLU A 455 -24.65 -28.05 10.61
C GLU A 455 -23.39 -28.88 10.37
N PHE A 456 -23.57 -30.12 9.91
CA PHE A 456 -22.49 -31.01 9.53
C PHE A 456 -22.95 -32.08 8.53
N GLN A 457 -22.00 -32.75 7.89
CA GLN A 457 -22.25 -33.90 7.04
C GLN A 457 -21.84 -35.19 7.75
N CYS A 458 -22.53 -36.29 7.50
CA CYS A 458 -22.28 -37.60 8.11
C CYS A 458 -22.62 -38.77 7.19
N GLN A 459 -22.30 -40.00 7.61
CA GLN A 459 -22.70 -41.22 6.92
C GLN A 459 -24.17 -41.57 7.19
N PRO A 460 -24.89 -42.20 6.23
CA PRO A 460 -26.28 -42.65 6.45
C PRO A 460 -26.44 -43.65 7.60
N SER A 461 -25.36 -44.34 7.97
CA SER A 461 -25.34 -45.28 9.09
C SER A 461 -25.15 -44.62 10.45
N MET A 462 -25.09 -43.28 10.51
CA MET A 462 -24.97 -42.57 11.77
C MET A 462 -26.27 -42.72 12.56
N SER A 463 -26.17 -43.11 13.84
CA SER A 463 -27.33 -43.17 14.71
C SER A 463 -27.74 -41.78 15.22
N THR A 464 -29.02 -41.61 15.48
CA THR A 464 -29.60 -40.44 16.15
C THR A 464 -28.98 -40.21 17.52
N GLY A 465 -28.70 -41.28 18.29
CA GLY A 465 -27.98 -41.20 19.55
C GLY A 465 -26.56 -40.64 19.39
N ARG A 466 -25.86 -40.97 18.29
CA ARG A 466 -24.54 -40.39 18.00
C ARG A 466 -24.63 -38.93 17.60
N ILE A 467 -25.60 -38.55 16.77
CA ILE A 467 -25.90 -37.15 16.42
C ILE A 467 -26.16 -36.34 17.69
N TYR A 468 -27.00 -36.86 18.57
CA TYR A 468 -27.32 -36.25 19.86
C TYR A 468 -26.06 -36.00 20.71
N GLN A 469 -25.20 -37.01 20.87
CA GLN A 469 -23.94 -36.87 21.60
C GLN A 469 -23.01 -35.82 21.00
N ILE A 470 -22.90 -35.78 19.67
CA ILE A 470 -22.07 -34.80 18.96
C ILE A 470 -22.59 -33.39 19.22
N VAL A 471 -23.88 -33.16 19.04
CA VAL A 471 -24.52 -31.85 19.24
C VAL A 471 -24.41 -31.40 20.70
N CYS A 472 -24.69 -32.28 21.66
CA CYS A 472 -24.51 -31.96 23.08
C CYS A 472 -23.05 -31.60 23.39
N ARG A 473 -22.08 -32.32 22.82
CA ARG A 473 -20.66 -31.97 22.99
C ARG A 473 -20.33 -30.59 22.41
N LEU A 474 -20.79 -30.29 21.19
CA LEU A 474 -20.50 -29.03 20.50
C LEU A 474 -21.09 -27.82 21.24
N TRP A 475 -22.30 -27.94 21.78
CA TRP A 475 -22.90 -26.90 22.63
C TRP A 475 -22.52 -26.99 24.12
N LYS A 476 -21.65 -27.93 24.51
CA LYS A 476 -21.22 -28.18 25.90
C LYS A 476 -22.40 -28.42 26.86
N LEU A 477 -23.39 -29.19 26.38
CA LEU A 477 -24.61 -29.54 27.10
C LEU A 477 -24.49 -30.90 27.79
N LYS A 478 -25.18 -31.02 28.92
CA LYS A 478 -25.37 -32.30 29.59
C LYS A 478 -26.42 -33.10 28.82
N SER A 479 -25.99 -34.19 28.19
CA SER A 479 -26.82 -35.09 27.38
C SER A 479 -27.91 -35.86 28.16
N GLN A 480 -28.20 -35.48 29.40
CA GLN A 480 -29.31 -36.02 30.19
C GLN A 480 -30.46 -35.02 30.33
N LEU A 481 -30.25 -33.78 29.88
CA LEU A 481 -31.18 -32.65 30.02
C LEU A 481 -31.84 -32.25 28.70
N PHE A 482 -31.52 -32.94 27.62
CA PHE A 482 -32.01 -32.63 26.29
C PHE A 482 -32.52 -33.90 25.61
N SER A 483 -33.41 -33.73 24.63
CA SER A 483 -33.82 -34.80 23.72
C SER A 483 -33.74 -34.29 22.28
N LEU A 484 -33.34 -35.18 21.37
CA LEU A 484 -33.36 -34.91 19.94
C LEU A 484 -34.72 -35.32 19.37
N THR A 485 -35.37 -34.44 18.62
CA THR A 485 -36.60 -34.74 17.87
C THR A 485 -36.41 -34.38 16.40
N LEU A 486 -37.25 -34.91 15.52
CA LEU A 486 -37.36 -34.41 14.15
C LEU A 486 -38.04 -33.04 14.13
N ASP A 487 -37.93 -32.32 13.01
CA ASP A 487 -38.51 -30.99 12.78
C ASP A 487 -40.06 -30.96 12.91
N ASP A 488 -40.72 -32.13 12.87
CA ASP A 488 -42.16 -32.32 13.09
C ASP A 488 -42.51 -32.74 14.53
N ASP A 489 -41.57 -32.57 15.47
CA ASP A 489 -41.65 -32.95 16.88
C ASP A 489 -41.80 -34.47 17.13
N ALA A 490 -41.58 -35.32 16.11
CA ALA A 490 -41.53 -36.76 16.31
C ALA A 490 -40.31 -37.16 17.14
N LYS A 491 -40.52 -37.94 18.20
CA LYS A 491 -39.44 -38.54 18.98
C LYS A 491 -38.76 -39.63 18.15
N VAL A 492 -37.44 -39.58 18.11
CA VAL A 492 -36.61 -40.60 17.45
C VAL A 492 -35.90 -41.40 18.52
N ASP A 493 -35.99 -42.72 18.43
CA ASP A 493 -35.19 -43.62 19.27
C ASP A 493 -33.71 -43.41 18.98
N ASP A 494 -32.85 -43.49 20.01
CA ASP A 494 -31.42 -43.24 19.93
C ASP A 494 -30.69 -44.30 19.07
N ASP A 495 -31.32 -45.47 18.91
CA ASP A 495 -30.80 -46.61 18.15
C ASP A 495 -31.10 -46.53 16.64
N TYR A 496 -31.94 -45.60 16.18
CA TYR A 496 -32.22 -45.47 14.74
C TYR A 496 -31.02 -44.89 13.99
N GLU A 497 -30.61 -45.56 12.90
CA GLU A 497 -29.72 -44.96 11.91
C GLU A 497 -30.49 -44.03 10.98
N LEU A 498 -29.85 -43.00 10.44
CA LEU A 498 -30.51 -42.06 9.51
C LEU A 498 -31.16 -42.77 8.31
N LYS A 499 -30.50 -43.81 7.79
CA LYS A 499 -31.03 -44.66 6.73
C LYS A 499 -32.34 -45.38 7.12
N ASP A 500 -32.54 -45.69 8.41
CA ASP A 500 -33.74 -46.37 8.89
C ASP A 500 -34.93 -45.41 9.03
N ILE A 501 -34.65 -44.10 9.14
CA ILE A 501 -35.68 -43.05 9.15
C ILE A 501 -36.18 -42.81 7.72
N ASP A 502 -35.26 -42.52 6.78
CA ASP A 502 -35.57 -42.38 5.36
C ASP A 502 -34.30 -42.51 4.49
N GLU A 503 -34.15 -43.62 3.76
CA GLU A 503 -33.00 -43.87 2.86
C GLU A 503 -32.92 -42.90 1.67
N SER A 504 -34.00 -42.18 1.36
CA SER A 504 -34.08 -41.27 0.20
C SER A 504 -33.72 -39.82 0.52
N ILE A 505 -33.67 -39.47 1.81
CA ILE A 505 -33.40 -38.12 2.29
C ILE A 505 -31.90 -37.95 2.54
N ASN A 506 -31.31 -36.93 1.93
CA ASN A 506 -29.92 -36.52 2.18
C ASN A 506 -29.82 -35.31 3.13
N ASP A 507 -30.95 -34.75 3.57
CA ASP A 507 -31.00 -33.56 4.40
C ASP A 507 -31.93 -33.81 5.60
N PHE A 508 -31.35 -34.08 6.77
CA PHE A 508 -32.11 -34.27 8.00
C PHE A 508 -32.10 -32.99 8.85
N LYS A 509 -33.27 -32.66 9.39
CA LYS A 509 -33.44 -31.57 10.34
C LYS A 509 -33.92 -32.12 11.66
N PHE A 510 -33.15 -31.84 12.70
CA PHE A 510 -33.50 -32.16 14.06
C PHE A 510 -33.65 -30.89 14.89
N LYS A 511 -34.41 -31.04 15.96
CA LYS A 511 -34.56 -30.04 17.00
C LYS A 511 -34.03 -30.62 18.31
N LEU A 512 -33.15 -29.88 18.96
CA LEU A 512 -32.71 -30.21 20.31
C LEU A 512 -33.60 -29.47 21.31
N ILE A 513 -34.42 -30.24 22.03
CA ILE A 513 -35.38 -29.72 23.00
C ILE A 513 -34.86 -30.02 24.40
N SER A 514 -34.88 -29.02 25.27
CA SER A 514 -34.59 -29.22 26.69
C SER A 514 -35.73 -30.03 27.33
N ILE A 515 -35.38 -31.16 27.95
CA ILE A 515 -36.29 -31.95 28.80
C ILE A 515 -36.11 -31.59 30.28
N ALA A 516 -35.32 -30.55 30.57
CA ALA A 516 -35.21 -30.01 31.90
C ALA A 516 -36.55 -29.40 32.32
N ASP A 517 -37.14 -29.98 33.36
CA ASP A 517 -38.40 -29.50 33.92
C ASP A 517 -38.22 -28.24 34.78
N VAL A 518 -36.96 -27.91 35.11
CA VAL A 518 -36.60 -26.84 36.03
C VAL A 518 -35.40 -26.05 35.51
N LYS A 519 -35.43 -24.73 35.69
CA LYS A 519 -34.31 -23.82 35.43
C LYS A 519 -33.88 -23.14 36.72
N CYS A 520 -32.58 -23.15 37.01
CA CYS A 520 -32.00 -22.36 38.09
C CYS A 520 -31.45 -21.07 37.52
N THR A 521 -31.91 -19.93 38.04
CA THR A 521 -31.38 -18.61 37.70
C THR A 521 -30.43 -18.21 38.80
N ILE A 522 -29.11 -18.24 38.54
CA ILE A 522 -28.09 -17.95 39.54
C ILE A 522 -27.52 -16.55 39.30
N THR A 523 -27.64 -15.70 40.29
CA THR A 523 -27.03 -14.36 40.30
C THR A 523 -25.74 -14.37 41.12
N TYR A 524 -24.65 -13.80 40.59
CA TYR A 524 -23.43 -13.53 41.34
C TYR A 524 -22.94 -12.12 41.03
N GLN A 525 -22.80 -11.29 42.06
CA GLN A 525 -22.50 -9.85 41.94
C GLN A 525 -23.56 -9.14 41.07
N ASN A 526 -23.32 -9.01 39.76
CA ASN A 526 -24.26 -8.44 38.78
C ASN A 526 -24.51 -9.34 37.57
N ASP A 527 -23.88 -10.51 37.51
CA ASP A 527 -24.00 -11.44 36.40
C ASP A 527 -25.06 -12.50 36.72
N VAL A 528 -25.82 -12.90 35.71
CA VAL A 528 -26.88 -13.90 35.82
C VAL A 528 -26.60 -15.02 34.84
N ILE A 529 -26.58 -16.25 35.34
CA ILE A 529 -26.53 -17.46 34.52
C ILE A 529 -27.79 -18.28 34.74
N ILE A 530 -28.25 -18.92 33.67
CA ILE A 530 -29.42 -19.81 33.72
C ILE A 530 -28.93 -21.22 33.45
N LEU A 531 -29.23 -22.14 34.37
CA LEU A 531 -28.88 -23.55 34.28
C LEU A 531 -30.16 -24.38 34.21
N SER A 532 -30.31 -25.13 33.11
CA SER A 532 -31.35 -26.14 32.99
C SER A 532 -30.99 -27.36 33.85
N THR A 533 -31.95 -27.93 34.56
CA THR A 533 -31.73 -29.02 35.54
C THR A 533 -32.95 -29.93 35.67
N THR A 534 -32.77 -31.12 36.26
CA THR A 534 -33.87 -32.00 36.69
C THR A 534 -34.08 -31.95 38.19
N ASP A 535 -35.25 -32.42 38.64
CA ASP A 535 -35.64 -32.54 40.05
C ASP A 535 -34.62 -33.35 40.88
N ASP A 536 -34.00 -34.39 40.30
CA ASP A 536 -33.03 -35.25 40.97
C ASP A 536 -31.61 -34.66 41.02
N THR A 537 -31.37 -33.50 40.41
CA THR A 537 -30.02 -32.92 40.36
C THR A 537 -29.62 -32.37 41.73
N VAL A 538 -28.43 -32.77 42.20
CA VAL A 538 -27.87 -32.33 43.49
C VAL A 538 -27.22 -30.95 43.34
N LEU A 539 -27.42 -30.08 44.34
CA LEU A 539 -26.97 -28.69 44.31
C LEU A 539 -25.43 -28.54 44.23
N SER A 540 -24.66 -29.48 44.78
CA SER A 540 -23.20 -29.54 44.62
C SER A 540 -22.76 -29.66 43.15
N THR A 541 -23.58 -30.30 42.30
CA THR A 541 -23.33 -30.41 40.86
C THR A 541 -23.59 -29.08 40.16
N ILE A 542 -24.63 -28.36 40.60
CA ILE A 542 -24.96 -27.01 40.13
C ILE A 542 -23.84 -26.05 40.55
N MET A 543 -23.35 -26.13 41.80
CA MET A 543 -22.26 -25.29 42.30
C MET A 543 -21.02 -25.39 41.42
N LYS A 544 -20.56 -26.61 41.11
CA LYS A 544 -19.38 -26.79 40.24
C LYS A 544 -19.54 -26.12 38.87
N GLU A 545 -20.71 -26.28 38.26
CA GLU A 545 -21.01 -25.68 36.96
C GLU A 545 -21.12 -24.15 37.02
N VAL A 546 -21.70 -23.63 38.10
CA VAL A 546 -21.79 -22.20 38.37
C VAL A 546 -20.39 -21.59 38.52
N LEU A 547 -19.51 -22.22 39.31
CA LEU A 547 -18.13 -21.76 39.48
C LEU A 547 -17.37 -21.78 38.15
N GLU A 548 -17.52 -22.84 37.36
CA GLU A 548 -16.90 -22.92 36.03
C GLU A 548 -17.40 -21.81 35.09
N LYS A 549 -18.71 -21.54 35.05
CA LYS A 549 -19.29 -20.47 34.21
C LYS A 549 -18.93 -19.06 34.67
N PHE A 550 -18.75 -18.85 35.98
CA PHE A 550 -18.25 -17.58 36.52
C PHE A 550 -16.72 -17.51 36.55
N LEU A 551 -16.00 -18.50 35.99
CA LEU A 551 -14.54 -18.58 35.98
C LEU A 551 -13.91 -18.53 37.38
N ILE A 552 -14.61 -19.06 38.38
CA ILE A 552 -14.13 -19.22 39.75
C ILE A 552 -13.46 -20.61 39.86
N PRO A 553 -12.27 -20.71 40.47
CA PRO A 553 -11.60 -22.00 40.67
C PRO A 553 -12.51 -23.00 41.40
N ILE A 554 -12.64 -24.21 40.85
CA ILE A 554 -13.46 -25.27 41.45
C ILE A 554 -12.93 -25.67 42.84
N ASP A 555 -11.62 -25.53 43.07
CA ASP A 555 -10.99 -25.77 44.37
C ASP A 555 -11.51 -24.83 45.48
N ASP A 556 -12.09 -23.69 45.09
CA ASP A 556 -12.68 -22.73 46.01
C ASP A 556 -14.14 -23.08 46.39
N ILE A 557 -14.68 -24.24 45.98
CA ILE A 557 -16.09 -24.59 46.19
C ILE A 557 -16.58 -24.44 47.63
N ASP A 558 -15.73 -24.72 48.62
CA ASP A 558 -16.07 -24.62 50.04
C ASP A 558 -16.21 -23.15 50.51
N LEU A 559 -15.65 -22.20 49.76
CA LEU A 559 -15.73 -20.76 50.02
C LEU A 559 -17.05 -20.14 49.53
N TYR A 560 -17.90 -20.91 48.86
CA TYR A 560 -19.15 -20.42 48.29
C TYR A 560 -20.36 -21.17 48.85
N GLU A 561 -21.51 -20.49 48.81
CA GLU A 561 -22.81 -21.04 49.20
C GLU A 561 -23.92 -20.47 48.32
N PHE A 562 -25.01 -21.23 48.18
CA PHE A 562 -26.22 -20.76 47.49
C PHE A 562 -27.23 -20.28 48.52
N HIS A 563 -27.77 -19.09 48.27
CA HIS A 563 -28.94 -18.57 48.96
C HIS A 563 -30.11 -18.55 48.01
N PHE A 564 -31.27 -18.93 48.50
CA PHE A 564 -32.53 -18.73 47.80
C PHE A 564 -33.11 -17.36 48.14
N MET A 565 -33.60 -16.66 47.12
CA MET A 565 -34.28 -15.38 47.28
C MET A 565 -35.78 -15.62 47.09
N ASP A 566 -36.52 -15.75 48.19
CA ASP A 566 -37.99 -15.72 48.17
C ASP A 566 -38.48 -14.27 48.16
N ASP A 567 -39.77 -14.04 47.87
CA ASP A 567 -40.44 -12.73 47.92
C ASP A 567 -40.37 -12.06 49.32
N SER A 568 -39.81 -12.75 50.32
CA SER A 568 -39.70 -12.34 51.72
C SER A 568 -38.37 -11.66 52.11
N ASP A 569 -37.46 -11.39 51.17
CA ASP A 569 -36.15 -10.70 51.38
C ASP A 569 -35.21 -11.36 52.41
N GLU A 570 -35.56 -12.51 53.00
CA GLU A 570 -34.68 -13.29 53.88
C GLU A 570 -33.98 -14.42 53.09
N PRO A 571 -32.64 -14.46 53.06
CA PRO A 571 -31.92 -15.49 52.33
C PRO A 571 -32.04 -16.84 53.04
N ILE A 572 -32.59 -17.84 52.33
CA ILE A 572 -32.65 -19.22 52.82
C ILE A 572 -31.37 -19.93 52.35
N HIS A 573 -30.54 -20.36 53.30
CA HIS A 573 -29.35 -21.15 53.02
C HIS A 573 -29.74 -22.59 52.64
N ILE A 574 -29.21 -23.08 51.53
CA ILE A 574 -29.48 -24.45 51.03
C ILE A 574 -28.20 -25.28 51.14
N ALA A 575 -28.31 -26.52 51.62
CA ALA A 575 -27.16 -27.40 51.70
C ALA A 575 -26.78 -27.93 50.31
N LEU A 576 -25.48 -28.09 50.05
CA LEU A 576 -24.99 -28.57 48.76
C LEU A 576 -25.39 -30.03 48.45
N ASP A 577 -25.81 -30.79 49.47
CA ASP A 577 -26.30 -32.16 49.32
C ASP A 577 -27.80 -32.23 48.98
N ASP A 578 -28.51 -31.09 49.04
CA ASP A 578 -29.94 -31.02 48.72
C ASP A 578 -30.15 -31.20 47.21
N THR A 579 -31.28 -31.81 46.84
CA THR A 579 -31.71 -31.95 45.44
C THR A 579 -32.61 -30.78 45.02
N ILE A 580 -32.77 -30.58 43.72
CA ILE A 580 -33.71 -29.58 43.18
C ILE A 580 -35.15 -29.82 43.66
N ILE A 581 -35.59 -31.07 43.78
CA ILE A 581 -36.92 -31.38 44.31
C ILE A 581 -37.07 -31.00 45.78
N ASP A 582 -36.03 -31.18 46.59
CA ASP A 582 -36.01 -30.74 47.99
C ASP A 582 -36.18 -29.22 48.06
N ILE A 583 -35.47 -28.48 47.21
CA ILE A 583 -35.56 -27.01 47.12
C ILE A 583 -36.95 -26.60 46.65
N ARG A 584 -37.50 -27.22 45.60
CA ARG A 584 -38.85 -26.91 45.10
C ARG A 584 -39.93 -27.17 46.15
N SER A 585 -39.75 -28.18 47.00
CA SER A 585 -40.68 -28.47 48.10
C SER A 585 -40.72 -27.36 49.15
N LEU A 586 -39.64 -26.58 49.28
CA LEU A 586 -39.57 -25.40 50.14
C LEU A 586 -40.27 -24.18 49.50
N LEU A 587 -40.52 -24.21 48.18
CA LEU A 587 -41.18 -23.12 47.44
C LEU A 587 -42.69 -23.33 47.39
N LEU A 588 -43.43 -22.36 47.94
CA LEU A 588 -44.90 -22.39 48.05
C LEU A 588 -45.65 -22.56 46.70
N ASN A 589 -45.00 -22.35 45.56
CA ASN A 589 -45.63 -22.31 44.25
C ASN A 589 -45.10 -23.31 43.20
N GLY A 590 -44.23 -24.26 43.55
CA GLY A 590 -43.78 -25.30 42.61
C GLY A 590 -43.18 -24.75 41.30
N LEU A 591 -42.54 -23.58 41.36
CA LEU A 591 -42.01 -22.87 40.20
C LEU A 591 -41.04 -23.75 39.40
N ASN A 592 -41.12 -23.66 38.08
CA ASN A 592 -40.15 -24.27 37.16
C ASN A 592 -38.90 -23.39 36.97
N ILE A 593 -38.84 -22.23 37.64
CA ILE A 593 -37.67 -21.35 37.68
C ILE A 593 -37.33 -21.11 39.14
N ILE A 594 -36.13 -21.51 39.56
CA ILE A 594 -35.62 -21.38 40.92
C ILE A 594 -34.59 -20.26 40.95
N PRO A 595 -34.91 -19.08 41.50
CA PRO A 595 -33.91 -18.03 41.69
C PRO A 595 -32.95 -18.39 42.81
N MET A 596 -31.65 -18.36 42.52
CA MET A 596 -30.58 -18.56 43.49
C MET A 596 -29.59 -17.41 43.39
N GLN A 597 -28.92 -17.12 44.49
CA GLN A 597 -27.81 -16.19 44.53
C GLN A 597 -26.58 -16.90 45.09
N LEU A 598 -25.48 -16.81 44.36
CA LEU A 598 -24.19 -17.30 44.81
C LEU A 598 -23.58 -16.27 45.76
N TYR A 599 -23.10 -16.71 46.92
CA TYR A 599 -22.38 -15.87 47.86
C TYR A 599 -21.01 -16.46 48.16
N LYS A 600 -20.01 -15.58 48.28
CA LYS A 600 -18.73 -15.95 48.88
C LYS A 600 -18.89 -15.84 50.40
N LYS A 601 -18.63 -16.92 51.12
CA LYS A 601 -18.66 -16.94 52.59
C LYS A 601 -17.68 -15.88 53.11
N PRO A 602 -18.05 -15.10 54.13
CA PRO A 602 -17.11 -14.20 54.78
C PRO A 602 -15.96 -15.04 55.35
N ASP A 603 -14.71 -14.61 55.14
CA ASP A 603 -13.54 -15.27 55.69
C ASP A 603 -13.74 -15.44 57.21
N VAL A 604 -13.85 -16.70 57.65
CA VAL A 604 -13.80 -16.99 59.08
C VAL A 604 -12.36 -16.73 59.49
N ILE A 605 -12.10 -15.54 60.04
CA ILE A 605 -10.86 -15.25 60.75
C ILE A 605 -10.87 -16.15 61.99
N ILE A 606 -10.27 -17.34 61.90
CA ILE A 606 -10.03 -18.24 63.04
C ILE A 606 -8.78 -17.77 63.77
#